data_AF-A0A7S1D2W4-F1
#
_entry.id   AF-A0A7S1D2W4-F1
#
_cell.length_a   1.000
_cell.length_b   1.000
_cell.length_c   1.000
_cell.angle_alpha   90.00
_cell.angle_beta   90.00
_cell.angle_gamma   90.00
#
_symmetry.space_group_name_H-M   'P 1'
#
loop_
_entity.id
_entity.type
_entity.pdbx_description
1 polymer ?
#
loop_
_entity_poly.entity_id
_entity_poly.type
_entity_poly.pdbx_seq_one_letter_code
_entity_poly.pdbx_strand_id
1 'polypeptide(L)'
;MTDSSRQVLYVNVYIKDASKVIQSTVEEKISQKKLPAPIKARLAKRAAKVAGDLVGTSVIVKQLVPKLCEDIPKKMKSRGLSVHVEEVFRQGPVFVLELQVVHVDSVVMTAARKRIRDDKDKDNFAVQCLKQFLNVIGSKNQDTLERKHLPKIVQSKIPLSLGDMLCAELAENGMEAEAEVLPEALQARFFFPFLRQIQEQESESKAKAKKGPLASLRRN
;
A
#
# COMPACT_ATOMS: atom_id res chain seq x y z
N MET A 1 -15.02 18.15 -20.81
CA MET A 1 -16.13 17.97 -19.85
C MET A 1 -15.64 17.04 -18.77
N THR A 2 -15.30 17.55 -17.59
CA THR A 2 -14.94 16.75 -16.42
C THR A 2 -16.22 16.14 -15.87
N ASP A 3 -16.30 14.81 -15.88
CA ASP A 3 -17.42 14.06 -15.34
C ASP A 3 -17.42 14.19 -13.81
N SER A 4 -18.14 15.18 -13.29
CA SER A 4 -18.21 15.52 -11.84
C SER A 4 -18.80 14.40 -10.97
N SER A 5 -19.06 13.23 -11.54
CA SER A 5 -19.59 12.05 -10.84
C SER A 5 -18.52 11.06 -10.37
N ARG A 6 -17.25 11.26 -10.77
CA ARG A 6 -16.17 10.32 -10.44
C ARG A 6 -15.83 10.38 -8.96
N GLN A 7 -15.96 9.24 -8.29
CA GLN A 7 -15.56 9.09 -6.89
C GLN A 7 -14.10 8.66 -6.86
N VAL A 8 -13.22 9.63 -6.62
CA VAL A 8 -11.77 9.46 -6.61
C VAL A 8 -11.26 9.45 -5.17
N LEU A 9 -10.42 8.47 -4.87
CA LEU A 9 -9.67 8.35 -3.62
C LEU A 9 -8.18 8.30 -3.95
N TYR A 10 -7.36 8.87 -3.09
CA TYR A 10 -5.91 8.80 -3.17
C TYR A 10 -5.37 7.95 -2.04
N VAL A 11 -4.56 6.95 -2.39
CA VAL A 11 -3.90 6.05 -1.45
C VAL A 11 -2.44 6.49 -1.35
N ASN A 12 -2.10 7.17 -0.26
CA ASN A 12 -0.74 7.59 0.05
C ASN A 12 -0.03 6.46 0.79
N VAL A 13 1.04 5.92 0.21
CA VAL A 13 1.79 4.82 0.82
C VAL A 13 3.23 5.25 1.06
N TYR A 14 3.72 4.98 2.26
CA TYR A 14 5.11 5.19 2.66
C TYR A 14 5.71 3.90 3.20
N ILE A 15 6.75 3.40 2.52
CA ILE A 15 7.49 2.22 2.95
C ILE A 15 8.56 2.66 3.95
N LYS A 16 8.36 2.32 5.23
CA LYS A 16 9.31 2.59 6.31
C LYS A 16 10.51 1.66 6.24
N ASP A 17 10.27 0.38 6.06
CA ASP A 17 11.31 -0.64 6.01
C ASP A 17 11.01 -1.70 4.95
N ALA A 18 12.00 -1.95 4.09
CA ALA A 18 11.98 -3.01 3.10
C ALA A 18 13.21 -3.94 3.24
N SER A 19 13.94 -3.86 4.36
CA SER A 19 15.21 -4.55 4.56
C SER A 19 15.08 -6.06 4.41
N LYS A 20 13.98 -6.66 4.90
CA LYS A 20 13.73 -8.10 4.76
C LYS A 20 13.59 -8.52 3.29
N VAL A 21 12.87 -7.72 2.50
CA VAL A 21 12.69 -7.97 1.05
C VAL A 21 13.99 -7.77 0.28
N ILE A 22 14.78 -6.76 0.64
CA ILE A 22 16.10 -6.54 0.04
C ILE A 22 17.01 -7.74 0.33
N GLN A 23 17.04 -8.20 1.58
CA GLN A 23 17.84 -9.36 1.98
C GLN A 23 17.43 -10.62 1.21
N SER A 24 16.14 -10.96 1.18
CA SER A 24 15.66 -12.14 0.45
C SER A 24 15.96 -12.06 -1.05
N THR A 25 15.76 -10.90 -1.67
CA THR A 25 16.05 -10.69 -3.10
C THR A 25 17.55 -10.82 -3.41
N VAL A 26 18.42 -10.34 -2.52
CA VAL A 26 19.88 -10.45 -2.67
C VAL A 26 20.32 -11.91 -2.49
N GLU A 27 19.80 -12.61 -1.50
CA GLU A 27 20.08 -14.01 -1.25
C GLU A 27 19.66 -14.89 -2.42
N GLU A 28 18.47 -14.65 -2.98
CA GLU A 28 17.96 -15.35 -4.17
C GLU A 28 18.87 -15.13 -5.39
N LYS A 29 19.27 -13.89 -5.67
CA LYS A 29 20.18 -13.58 -6.78
C LYS A 29 21.56 -14.20 -6.62
N ILE A 30 22.02 -14.42 -5.39
CA ILE A 30 23.32 -15.05 -5.10
C ILE A 30 23.21 -16.57 -5.13
N SER A 31 22.09 -17.14 -4.71
CA SER A 31 21.85 -18.59 -4.73
C SER A 31 21.84 -19.13 -6.16
N GLN A 32 21.29 -18.38 -7.11
CA GLN A 32 21.26 -18.69 -8.54
C GLN A 32 22.65 -18.72 -9.21
N LYS A 33 23.67 -18.08 -8.62
CA LYS A 33 25.04 -18.10 -9.17
C LYS A 33 25.74 -19.43 -8.85
N LYS A 34 26.49 -20.00 -9.79
CA LYS A 34 27.28 -21.24 -9.58
C LYS A 34 28.58 -20.96 -8.82
N LEU A 35 28.48 -20.57 -7.55
CA LEU A 35 29.62 -20.32 -6.67
C LEU A 35 29.72 -21.35 -5.53
N PRO A 36 30.92 -21.66 -5.02
CA PRO A 36 31.08 -22.50 -3.82
C PRO A 36 30.35 -21.90 -2.60
N ALA A 37 29.73 -22.75 -1.79
CA ALA A 37 28.96 -22.36 -0.61
C ALA A 37 29.65 -21.34 0.34
N PRO A 38 30.95 -21.49 0.72
CA PRO A 38 31.59 -20.54 1.63
C PRO A 38 31.77 -19.14 1.00
N ILE A 39 31.95 -19.08 -0.31
CA ILE A 39 32.09 -17.82 -1.05
C ILE A 39 30.72 -17.14 -1.19
N LYS A 40 29.65 -17.92 -1.46
CA LYS A 40 28.26 -17.43 -1.48
C LYS A 40 27.89 -16.74 -0.18
N ALA A 41 28.16 -17.36 0.97
CA ALA A 41 27.81 -16.79 2.27
C ALA A 41 28.54 -15.46 2.55
N ARG A 42 29.83 -15.37 2.20
CA ARG A 42 30.60 -14.12 2.36
C ARG A 42 30.15 -13.02 1.40
N LEU A 43 29.85 -13.37 0.15
CA LEU A 43 29.31 -12.43 -0.83
C LEU A 43 27.90 -11.97 -0.44
N ALA A 44 27.04 -12.85 0.06
CA ALA A 44 25.70 -12.49 0.51
C ALA A 44 25.71 -11.45 1.61
N LYS A 45 26.54 -11.63 2.65
CA LYS A 45 26.66 -10.63 3.73
C LYS A 45 27.17 -9.28 3.24
N ARG A 46 28.16 -9.26 2.33
CA ARG A 46 28.71 -8.00 1.78
C ARG A 46 27.74 -7.34 0.80
N ALA A 47 27.12 -8.14 -0.06
CA ALA A 47 26.15 -7.68 -1.04
C ALA A 47 24.88 -7.17 -0.36
N ALA A 48 24.38 -7.81 0.71
CA ALA A 48 23.22 -7.32 1.45
C ALA A 48 23.49 -5.95 2.08
N LYS A 49 24.70 -5.75 2.63
CA LYS A 49 25.11 -4.45 3.18
C LYS A 49 25.19 -3.37 2.10
N VAL A 50 25.84 -3.68 0.97
CA VAL A 50 26.01 -2.75 -0.15
C VAL A 50 24.71 -2.52 -0.93
N ALA A 51 23.86 -3.53 -1.03
CA ALA A 51 22.56 -3.47 -1.68
C ALA A 51 21.53 -2.76 -0.80
N GLY A 52 21.64 -2.78 0.53
CA GLY A 52 20.85 -1.89 1.38
C GLY A 52 21.10 -0.42 1.03
N ASP A 53 22.34 -0.07 0.68
CA ASP A 53 22.72 1.28 0.27
C ASP A 53 22.43 1.58 -1.22
N LEU A 54 22.49 0.59 -2.11
CA LEU A 54 22.34 0.75 -3.58
C LEU A 54 20.96 0.40 -4.13
N VAL A 55 20.37 -0.71 -3.67
CA VAL A 55 18.99 -1.12 -4.01
C VAL A 55 18.07 -0.39 -3.04
N GLY A 56 17.99 0.93 -3.21
CA GLY A 56 17.13 1.76 -2.39
C GLY A 56 15.68 1.29 -2.51
N THR A 57 14.88 1.57 -1.47
CA THR A 57 13.44 1.30 -1.40
C THR A 57 12.70 1.70 -2.68
N SER A 58 13.19 2.72 -3.40
CA SER A 58 12.68 3.15 -4.71
C SER A 58 12.62 2.03 -5.78
N VAL A 59 13.60 1.13 -5.81
CA VAL A 59 13.61 0.01 -6.78
C VAL A 59 12.52 -1.01 -6.44
N ILE A 60 12.31 -1.27 -5.15
CA ILE A 60 11.24 -2.17 -4.67
C ILE A 60 9.89 -1.54 -4.98
N VAL A 61 9.69 -0.26 -4.64
CA VAL A 61 8.46 0.49 -4.98
C VAL A 61 8.18 0.40 -6.47
N LYS A 62 9.19 0.57 -7.33
CA LYS A 62 9.03 0.48 -8.79
C LYS A 62 8.51 -0.88 -9.28
N GLN A 63 8.86 -1.96 -8.60
CA GLN A 63 8.38 -3.31 -8.95
C GLN A 63 7.04 -3.64 -8.28
N LEU A 64 6.79 -3.08 -7.11
CA LEU A 64 5.61 -3.31 -6.29
C LEU A 64 4.38 -2.60 -6.85
N VAL A 65 4.52 -1.32 -7.23
CA VAL A 65 3.37 -0.50 -7.65
C VAL A 65 2.59 -1.11 -8.82
N PRO A 66 3.20 -1.62 -9.91
CA PRO A 66 2.45 -2.27 -10.98
C PRO A 66 1.63 -3.48 -10.50
N LYS A 67 2.17 -4.26 -9.55
CA LYS A 67 1.46 -5.40 -8.97
C LYS A 67 0.26 -4.94 -8.14
N LEU A 68 0.44 -3.91 -7.32
CA LEU A 68 -0.66 -3.32 -6.54
C LEU A 68 -1.77 -2.77 -7.45
N CYS A 69 -1.41 -2.08 -8.54
CA CYS A 69 -2.39 -1.59 -9.52
C CYS A 69 -3.16 -2.73 -10.20
N GLU A 70 -2.60 -3.92 -10.28
CA GLU A 70 -3.27 -5.11 -10.82
C GLU A 70 -4.10 -5.86 -9.76
N ASP A 71 -3.58 -5.99 -8.54
CA ASP A 71 -4.16 -6.82 -7.49
C ASP A 71 -5.28 -6.11 -6.71
N ILE A 72 -5.17 -4.79 -6.47
CA ILE A 72 -6.21 -4.02 -5.78
C ILE A 72 -7.55 -4.10 -6.53
N PRO A 73 -7.63 -3.85 -7.86
CA PRO A 73 -8.89 -4.01 -8.59
C PRO A 73 -9.47 -5.42 -8.50
N LYS A 74 -8.65 -6.47 -8.55
CA LYS A 74 -9.12 -7.87 -8.42
C LYS A 74 -9.72 -8.12 -7.04
N LYS A 75 -9.05 -7.67 -5.98
CA LYS A 75 -9.52 -7.78 -4.58
C LYS A 75 -10.78 -6.95 -4.32
N MET A 76 -10.90 -5.78 -4.93
CA MET A 76 -12.09 -4.95 -4.82
C MET A 76 -13.26 -5.55 -5.61
N LYS A 77 -13.00 -6.13 -6.78
CA LYS A 77 -14.03 -6.78 -7.60
C LYS A 77 -14.67 -7.96 -6.89
N SER A 78 -13.89 -8.77 -6.17
CA SER A 78 -14.43 -9.87 -5.35
C SER A 78 -15.31 -9.38 -4.19
N ARG A 79 -15.18 -8.10 -3.81
CA ARG A 79 -16.02 -7.40 -2.83
C ARG A 79 -17.15 -6.60 -3.46
N GLY A 80 -17.40 -6.74 -4.77
CA GLY A 80 -18.48 -6.03 -5.48
C GLY A 80 -18.13 -4.60 -5.86
N LEU A 81 -16.85 -4.23 -5.90
CA LEU A 81 -16.39 -2.90 -6.31
C LEU A 81 -15.53 -3.01 -7.57
N SER A 82 -15.99 -2.43 -8.66
CA SER A 82 -15.15 -2.24 -9.86
C SER A 82 -14.43 -0.91 -9.73
N VAL A 83 -13.11 -0.98 -9.60
CA VAL A 83 -12.25 0.20 -9.43
C VAL A 83 -11.18 0.23 -10.53
N HIS A 84 -10.82 1.43 -10.94
CA HIS A 84 -9.60 1.70 -11.69
C HIS A 84 -8.54 2.19 -10.73
N VAL A 85 -7.31 1.73 -10.88
CA VAL A 85 -6.19 2.12 -10.01
C VAL A 85 -5.01 2.49 -10.91
N GLU A 86 -4.49 3.70 -10.71
CA GLU A 86 -3.33 4.22 -11.44
C GLU A 86 -2.33 4.83 -10.45
N GLU A 87 -1.05 4.78 -10.80
CA GLU A 87 -0.02 5.52 -10.07
C GLU A 87 0.03 6.98 -10.56
N VAL A 88 -0.20 7.92 -9.66
CA VAL A 88 -0.15 9.37 -9.97
C VAL A 88 1.10 10.05 -9.45
N PHE A 89 1.82 9.41 -8.52
CA PHE A 89 3.04 9.99 -7.95
C PHE A 89 3.98 8.92 -7.41
N ARG A 90 5.29 9.16 -7.56
CA ARG A 90 6.36 8.37 -6.93
C ARG A 90 7.57 9.24 -6.58
N GLN A 91 8.03 9.14 -5.35
CA GLN A 91 9.30 9.73 -4.91
C GLN A 91 9.94 8.86 -3.82
N GLY A 92 11.05 8.20 -4.15
CA GLY A 92 11.80 7.38 -3.20
C GLY A 92 10.94 6.24 -2.61
N PRO A 93 10.77 6.15 -1.28
CA PRO A 93 9.91 5.16 -0.61
C PRO A 93 8.42 5.51 -0.62
N VAL A 94 8.05 6.68 -1.17
CA VAL A 94 6.67 7.20 -1.19
C VAL A 94 6.07 7.02 -2.57
N PHE A 95 4.82 6.58 -2.61
CA PHE A 95 4.02 6.59 -3.84
C PHE A 95 2.55 6.89 -3.52
N VAL A 96 1.83 7.39 -4.52
CA VAL A 96 0.39 7.66 -4.44
C VAL A 96 -0.32 6.95 -5.56
N LEU A 97 -1.35 6.19 -5.20
CA LEU A 97 -2.27 5.59 -6.16
C LEU A 97 -3.56 6.39 -6.20
N GLU A 98 -4.04 6.73 -7.39
CA GLU A 98 -5.39 7.19 -7.60
C GLU A 98 -6.30 5.98 -7.80
N LEU A 99 -7.34 5.89 -7.00
CA LEU A 99 -8.36 4.86 -7.08
C LEU A 99 -9.69 5.51 -7.45
N GLN A 100 -10.17 5.20 -8.64
CA GLN A 100 -11.46 5.66 -9.14
C GLN A 100 -12.49 4.52 -9.04
N VAL A 101 -13.57 4.74 -8.29
CA VAL A 101 -14.70 3.80 -8.26
C VAL A 101 -15.52 3.96 -9.53
N VAL A 102 -15.59 2.89 -10.33
CA VAL A 102 -16.32 2.86 -11.61
C VAL A 102 -17.74 2.34 -11.42
N HIS A 103 -17.87 1.23 -10.70
CA HIS A 103 -19.17 0.58 -10.51
C HIS A 103 -19.22 -0.19 -9.19
N VAL A 104 -20.41 -0.32 -8.62
CA VAL A 104 -20.66 -1.07 -7.38
C VAL A 104 -21.76 -2.09 -7.61
N ASP A 105 -21.38 -3.35 -7.50
CA ASP A 105 -22.28 -4.50 -7.64
C ASP A 105 -22.85 -4.88 -6.27
N SER A 106 -24.07 -4.40 -6.02
CA SER A 106 -24.79 -4.64 -4.78
C SER A 106 -25.09 -6.14 -4.53
N VAL A 107 -25.22 -6.95 -5.58
CA VAL A 107 -25.50 -8.38 -5.49
C VAL A 107 -24.26 -9.12 -4.98
N VAL A 108 -23.09 -8.82 -5.55
CA VAL A 108 -21.81 -9.40 -5.11
C VAL A 108 -21.48 -8.96 -3.68
N MET A 109 -21.70 -7.68 -3.33
CA MET A 109 -21.50 -7.23 -1.94
C MET A 109 -22.39 -8.02 -0.96
N THR A 110 -23.65 -8.24 -1.32
CA THR A 110 -24.61 -8.99 -0.49
C THR A 110 -24.24 -10.48 -0.41
N ALA A 111 -23.70 -11.07 -1.47
CA ALA A 111 -23.23 -12.46 -1.48
C ALA A 111 -21.94 -12.63 -0.65
N ALA A 112 -20.98 -11.71 -0.77
CA ALA A 112 -19.75 -11.69 0.01
C ALA A 112 -20.05 -11.68 1.51
N ARG A 113 -21.08 -10.91 1.92
CA ARG A 113 -21.58 -10.87 3.30
C ARG A 113 -22.04 -12.22 3.85
N LYS A 114 -22.68 -13.05 3.02
CA LYS A 114 -23.17 -14.37 3.44
C LYS A 114 -21.98 -15.29 3.76
N ARG A 115 -20.98 -15.33 2.88
CA ARG A 115 -19.75 -16.15 3.07
C ARG A 115 -19.03 -15.80 4.37
N ILE A 116 -18.91 -14.50 4.62
CA ILE A 116 -18.34 -13.93 5.84
C ILE A 116 -19.09 -14.34 7.13
N ARG A 117 -20.38 -14.70 7.07
CA ARG A 117 -21.12 -15.14 8.27
C ARG A 117 -20.78 -16.58 8.65
N ASP A 118 -20.37 -17.37 7.66
CA ASP A 118 -20.09 -18.78 7.84
C ASP A 118 -18.62 -19.01 8.27
N ASP A 119 -17.70 -18.13 7.84
CA ASP A 119 -16.35 -18.08 8.39
C ASP A 119 -16.35 -17.46 9.80
N LYS A 120 -16.07 -18.30 10.81
CA LYS A 120 -15.91 -17.90 12.22
C LYS A 120 -14.62 -17.10 12.50
N ASP A 121 -13.86 -16.74 11.48
CA ASP A 121 -12.66 -15.93 11.65
C ASP A 121 -13.03 -14.49 12.03
N LYS A 122 -12.83 -14.19 13.31
CA LYS A 122 -13.38 -13.04 14.04
C LYS A 122 -12.69 -11.71 13.75
N ASP A 123 -11.58 -11.67 13.02
CA ASP A 123 -10.65 -10.54 13.17
C ASP A 123 -10.56 -9.57 11.99
N ASN A 124 -11.33 -9.75 10.92
CA ASN A 124 -11.34 -8.76 9.85
C ASN A 124 -12.26 -7.58 10.18
N PHE A 125 -11.72 -6.56 10.84
CA PHE A 125 -12.37 -5.25 11.08
C PHE A 125 -13.00 -4.66 9.80
N ALA A 126 -12.32 -4.81 8.66
CA ALA A 126 -12.81 -4.46 7.32
C ALA A 126 -14.16 -5.11 6.99
N VAL A 127 -14.34 -6.36 7.39
CA VAL A 127 -15.53 -7.17 7.14
C VAL A 127 -16.69 -6.75 8.05
N GLN A 128 -16.40 -6.32 9.27
CA GLN A 128 -17.40 -5.79 10.20
C GLN A 128 -17.96 -4.44 9.71
N CYS A 129 -17.09 -3.58 9.15
CA CYS A 129 -17.50 -2.33 8.51
C CYS A 129 -18.43 -2.56 7.30
N LEU A 130 -18.12 -3.52 6.43
CA LEU A 130 -18.99 -3.89 5.31
C LEU A 130 -20.34 -4.48 5.78
N LYS A 131 -20.34 -5.29 6.84
CA LYS A 131 -21.57 -5.88 7.42
C LYS A 131 -22.57 -4.84 7.89
N GLN A 132 -22.11 -3.80 8.60
CA GLN A 132 -22.98 -2.71 9.07
C GLN A 132 -23.60 -1.96 7.90
N PHE A 133 -22.83 -1.74 6.84
CA PHE A 133 -23.31 -1.04 5.66
C PHE A 133 -24.42 -1.82 4.93
N LEU A 134 -24.21 -3.11 4.68
CA LEU A 134 -25.16 -3.96 3.96
C LEU A 134 -26.46 -4.23 4.71
N ASN A 135 -26.54 -3.91 6.01
CA ASN A 135 -27.78 -3.97 6.77
C ASN A 135 -28.75 -2.82 6.45
N VAL A 136 -28.24 -1.70 5.94
CA VAL A 136 -29.04 -0.51 5.65
C VAL A 136 -29.75 -0.62 4.28
N ILE A 137 -29.37 -1.63 3.48
CA ILE A 137 -29.71 -1.73 2.06
C ILE A 137 -30.75 -2.83 1.85
N GLY A 138 -32.03 -2.48 1.94
CA GLY A 138 -33.08 -3.32 1.39
C GLY A 138 -33.04 -3.27 -0.14
N SER A 139 -33.26 -4.41 -0.81
CA SER A 139 -33.25 -4.56 -2.28
C SER A 139 -34.22 -3.63 -3.02
N LYS A 140 -35.20 -3.05 -2.33
CA LYS A 140 -36.21 -2.14 -2.92
C LYS A 140 -35.70 -0.72 -3.20
N ASN A 141 -34.51 -0.34 -2.74
CA ASN A 141 -34.01 1.04 -2.81
C ASN A 141 -32.67 1.20 -3.57
N GLN A 142 -32.38 0.34 -4.56
CA GLN A 142 -31.09 0.33 -5.25
C GLN A 142 -30.72 1.68 -5.90
N ASP A 143 -31.65 2.33 -6.60
CA ASP A 143 -31.38 3.65 -7.22
C ASP A 143 -31.05 4.73 -6.19
N THR A 144 -31.75 4.71 -5.05
CA THR A 144 -31.52 5.66 -3.96
C THR A 144 -30.18 5.37 -3.28
N LEU A 145 -29.82 4.09 -3.18
CA LEU A 145 -28.53 3.68 -2.67
C LEU A 145 -27.39 4.20 -3.55
N GLU A 146 -27.45 3.90 -4.85
CA GLU A 146 -26.41 4.25 -5.81
C GLU A 146 -26.21 5.77 -5.89
N ARG A 147 -27.30 6.54 -5.86
CA ARG A 147 -27.20 8.01 -5.99
C ARG A 147 -26.88 8.72 -4.67
N LYS A 148 -27.49 8.33 -3.55
CA LYS A 148 -27.39 9.10 -2.29
C LYS A 148 -26.43 8.51 -1.27
N HIS A 149 -26.38 7.18 -1.18
CA HIS A 149 -25.62 6.52 -0.13
C HIS A 149 -24.22 6.18 -0.60
N LEU A 150 -24.07 5.65 -1.83
CA LEU A 150 -22.82 5.21 -2.42
C LEU A 150 -21.66 6.18 -2.20
N PRO A 151 -21.81 7.48 -2.53
CA PRO A 151 -20.71 8.43 -2.36
C PRO A 151 -20.26 8.55 -0.90
N LYS A 152 -21.21 8.53 0.04
CA LYS A 152 -20.92 8.63 1.48
C LYS A 152 -20.15 7.43 2.00
N ILE A 153 -20.41 6.24 1.48
CA ILE A 153 -19.73 5.00 1.92
C ILE A 153 -18.35 4.93 1.32
N VAL A 154 -18.25 5.22 0.02
CA VAL A 154 -16.98 5.26 -0.69
C VAL A 154 -16.05 6.27 -0.02
N GLN A 155 -16.57 7.39 0.49
CA GLN A 155 -15.77 8.38 1.20
C GLN A 155 -15.47 8.04 2.66
N SER A 156 -16.28 7.22 3.36
CA SER A 156 -16.12 7.00 4.81
C SER A 156 -15.61 5.62 5.21
N LYS A 157 -15.93 4.57 4.45
CA LYS A 157 -15.65 3.18 4.82
C LYS A 157 -14.56 2.53 3.98
N ILE A 158 -14.52 2.84 2.68
CA ILE A 158 -13.46 2.33 1.81
C ILE A 158 -12.08 2.79 2.28
N PRO A 159 -11.86 4.06 2.67
CA PRO A 159 -10.54 4.52 3.05
C PRO A 159 -9.92 3.72 4.21
N LEU A 160 -10.69 3.49 5.27
CA LEU A 160 -10.26 2.73 6.44
C LEU A 160 -9.92 1.28 6.06
N SER A 161 -10.85 0.59 5.41
CA SER A 161 -10.64 -0.82 5.04
C SER A 161 -9.52 -1.00 4.01
N LEU A 162 -9.30 -0.05 3.11
CA LEU A 162 -8.28 -0.16 2.08
C LEU A 162 -6.88 0.10 2.64
N GLY A 163 -6.74 1.08 3.53
CA GLY A 163 -5.47 1.34 4.22
C GLY A 163 -5.00 0.11 5.00
N ASP A 164 -5.86 -0.46 5.83
CA ASP A 164 -5.56 -1.66 6.62
C ASP A 164 -5.19 -2.86 5.73
N MET A 165 -5.95 -3.07 4.65
CA MET A 165 -5.71 -4.18 3.70
C MET A 165 -4.34 -4.05 3.04
N LEU A 166 -3.97 -2.83 2.62
CA LEU A 166 -2.68 -2.59 1.98
C LEU A 166 -1.53 -2.75 2.96
N CYS A 167 -1.65 -2.22 4.18
CA CYS A 167 -0.63 -2.42 5.21
C CYS A 167 -0.44 -3.91 5.52
N ALA A 168 -1.51 -4.68 5.66
CA ALA A 168 -1.44 -6.12 5.88
C ALA A 168 -0.77 -6.85 4.70
N GLU A 169 -1.15 -6.53 3.46
CA GLU A 169 -0.55 -7.12 2.26
C GLU A 169 0.94 -6.79 2.12
N LEU A 170 1.35 -5.56 2.45
CA LEU A 170 2.75 -5.18 2.43
C LEU A 170 3.55 -5.88 3.55
N ALA A 171 2.94 -6.05 4.72
CA ALA A 171 3.54 -6.78 5.84
C ALA A 171 3.73 -8.28 5.52
N GLU A 172 2.77 -8.93 4.88
CA GLU A 172 2.89 -10.31 4.38
C GLU A 172 4.05 -10.46 3.40
N ASN A 173 4.32 -9.43 2.61
CA ASN A 173 5.47 -9.36 1.71
C ASN A 173 6.77 -8.91 2.41
N GLY A 174 6.79 -8.81 3.74
CA GLY A 174 7.98 -8.47 4.52
C GLY A 174 8.37 -6.99 4.53
N MET A 175 7.43 -6.09 4.22
CA MET A 175 7.63 -4.64 4.25
C MET A 175 6.86 -4.01 5.41
N GLU A 176 7.48 -3.06 6.11
CA GLU A 176 6.77 -2.18 7.03
C GLU A 176 6.34 -0.92 6.28
N ALA A 177 5.05 -0.63 6.26
CA ALA A 177 4.49 0.49 5.53
C ALA A 177 3.37 1.18 6.31
N GLU A 178 3.18 2.46 6.02
CA GLU A 178 2.00 3.23 6.38
C GLU A 178 1.21 3.53 5.11
N ALA A 179 -0.11 3.35 5.17
CA ALA A 179 -1.01 3.69 4.09
C ALA A 179 -2.14 4.59 4.62
N GLU A 180 -2.32 5.74 3.99
CA GLU A 180 -3.40 6.67 4.30
C GLU A 180 -4.23 6.93 3.05
N VAL A 181 -5.53 6.64 3.14
CA VAL A 181 -6.46 6.79 2.03
C VAL A 181 -7.31 8.03 2.24
N LEU A 182 -7.31 8.95 1.28
CA LEU A 182 -7.93 10.25 1.40
C LEU A 182 -8.85 10.55 0.20
N PRO A 183 -9.97 11.24 0.42
CA PRO A 183 -10.72 11.87 -0.67
C PRO A 183 -9.90 12.94 -1.38
N GLU A 184 -10.18 13.18 -2.66
CA GLU A 184 -9.55 14.22 -3.48
C GLU A 184 -9.47 15.59 -2.79
N ALA A 185 -10.55 16.02 -2.14
CA ALA A 185 -10.62 17.31 -1.45
C ALA A 185 -9.61 17.46 -0.28
N LEU A 186 -9.17 16.35 0.32
CA LEU A 186 -8.22 16.35 1.42
C LEU A 186 -6.79 16.04 0.96
N GLN A 187 -6.62 15.45 -0.21
CA GLN A 187 -5.34 14.97 -0.71
C GLN A 187 -4.28 16.07 -0.71
N ALA A 188 -4.56 17.23 -1.33
CA ALA A 188 -3.57 18.31 -1.39
C ALA A 188 -3.17 18.84 0.00
N ARG A 189 -4.11 18.90 0.94
CA ARG A 189 -3.87 19.41 2.31
C ARG A 189 -2.97 18.47 3.12
N PHE A 190 -3.09 17.17 2.88
CA PHE A 190 -2.28 16.15 3.52
C PHE A 190 -0.91 15.99 2.85
N PHE A 191 -0.90 15.92 1.53
CA PHE A 191 0.23 15.44 0.75
C PHE A 191 1.46 16.35 0.84
N PHE A 192 1.29 17.67 0.77
CA PHE A 192 2.44 18.60 0.81
C PHE A 192 3.15 18.61 2.17
N PRO A 193 2.45 18.72 3.33
CA PRO A 193 3.09 18.56 4.64
C PRO A 193 3.77 17.20 4.80
N PHE A 194 3.11 16.12 4.38
CA PHE A 194 3.64 14.76 4.47
C PHE A 194 4.94 14.60 3.68
N LEU A 195 4.99 15.07 2.43
CA LEU A 195 6.22 15.05 1.63
C LEU A 195 7.36 15.84 2.28
N ARG A 196 7.05 17.00 2.88
CA ARG A 196 8.07 17.81 3.56
C ARG A 196 8.67 17.04 4.74
N GLN A 197 7.83 16.42 5.56
CA GLN A 197 8.26 15.61 6.70
C GLN A 197 9.21 14.47 6.26
N ILE A 198 8.89 13.80 5.16
CA ILE A 198 9.71 12.70 4.62
C ILE A 198 11.05 13.23 4.10
N GLN A 199 11.06 14.36 3.40
CA GLN A 199 12.29 14.99 2.92
C GLN A 199 13.21 15.42 4.08
N GLU A 200 12.62 15.94 5.15
CA GLU A 200 13.35 16.29 6.37
C GLU A 200 13.98 15.04 7.02
N GLN A 201 13.20 13.97 7.22
CA GLN A 201 13.69 12.68 7.75
C GLN A 201 14.82 12.07 6.89
N GLU A 202 14.70 12.14 5.56
CA GLU A 202 15.75 11.69 4.65
C GLU A 202 17.02 12.54 4.80
N SER A 203 16.86 13.86 4.90
CA SER A 203 18.00 14.78 5.04
C SER A 203 18.77 14.54 6.34
N GLU A 204 18.07 14.28 7.44
CA GLU A 204 18.66 13.93 8.73
C GLU A 204 19.38 12.59 8.68
N SER A 205 18.77 11.58 8.04
CA SER A 205 19.35 10.26 7.87
C SER A 205 20.64 10.33 7.04
N LYS A 206 20.65 11.11 5.95
CA LYS A 206 21.84 11.38 5.13
C LYS A 206 22.91 12.14 5.92
N ALA A 207 22.53 13.10 6.77
CA ALA A 207 23.47 13.84 7.61
C ALA A 207 24.12 12.94 8.68
N LYS A 208 23.35 12.03 9.30
CA LYS A 208 23.85 11.03 10.26
C LYS A 208 24.80 10.04 9.58
N ALA A 209 24.49 9.58 8.37
CA ALA A 209 25.37 8.69 7.60
C ALA A 209 26.72 9.36 7.24
N LYS A 210 26.71 10.65 6.87
CA LYS A 210 27.94 11.41 6.57
C LYS A 210 28.84 11.63 7.79
N LYS A 211 28.27 11.71 8.99
CA LYS A 211 29.02 11.84 10.27
C LYS A 211 29.59 10.51 10.78
N GLY A 212 29.42 9.41 10.03
CA GLY A 212 29.89 8.06 10.36
C GLY A 212 31.42 7.90 10.48
N PRO A 213 31.93 6.68 10.69
CA PRO A 213 33.06 6.29 11.58
C PRO A 213 34.45 6.91 11.38
N LEU A 214 34.62 7.82 10.43
CA LEU A 214 35.87 8.54 10.21
C LEU A 214 36.30 9.37 11.44
N ALA A 215 35.36 9.76 12.30
CA ALA A 215 35.68 10.43 13.56
C ALA A 215 36.29 9.49 14.63
N SER A 216 36.03 8.17 14.57
CA SER A 216 36.57 7.20 15.54
C SER A 216 37.91 6.59 15.13
N LEU A 217 38.35 6.76 13.87
CA LEU A 217 39.65 6.25 13.39
C LEU A 217 40.81 7.26 13.51
N ARG A 218 40.57 8.49 13.95
CA ARG A 218 41.61 9.54 14.12
C ARG A 218 42.15 9.70 15.55
N ARG A 219 41.83 8.77 16.48
CA ARG A 219 42.27 8.84 17.89
C ARG A 219 43.24 7.75 18.34
N ASN A 220 43.85 7.00 17.41
CA ASN A 220 44.95 6.10 17.71
C ASN A 220 46.19 6.52 16.94
#